data_AF-A0A9D5Q0L0-F1
#
_entry.id   AF-A0A9D5Q0L0-F1
#
_cell.length_a   1.000
_cell.length_b   1.000
_cell.length_c   1.000
_cell.angle_alpha   90.00
_cell.angle_beta   90.00
_cell.angle_gamma   90.00
#
_symmetry.space_group_name_H-M   'P 1'
#
loop_
_entity.id
_entity.type
_entity.pdbx_description
1 polymer ?
#
loop_
_entity_poly.entity_id
_entity_poly.type
_entity_poly.pdbx_seq_one_letter_code
_entity_poly.pdbx_strand_id
1 'polypeptide(L)'
;MFRKLLKYDLKAIYRIWCIMAAVLMGVTLLSSLCLRISVDKMFDAGEEVGALTAIFFLFSVLTFIVYMAVLSISSAATTLLNCLRFYQNCYTDQGYLTFTLPVTRRQLLLSKTVNAVIWQTAQILLIFLSLGIFFLIFWPAVAGAGVPFPQLGQLFSMLQISGGWFVAYLPTLLLCAVAASIYSIAFLFLCITLGSVIFKKHKLIGAVGVYLGFNFVISIASSVFSLFGASALTSGIQQLLWNASSNAAAGVICLLLLAYAVIMATVGITFYLITQTLIDRKLNLA
;
A
#
# COMPACT_ATOMS: atom_id res chain seq x y z
N MET A 1 21.18 -13.63 -18.08
CA MET A 1 21.66 -13.65 -16.67
C MET A 1 20.65 -13.05 -15.69
N PHE A 2 19.95 -11.96 -16.05
CA PHE A 2 18.87 -11.33 -15.27
C PHE A 2 17.87 -12.28 -14.59
N ARG A 3 17.29 -13.24 -15.34
CA ARG A 3 16.32 -14.21 -14.80
C ARG A 3 16.88 -15.07 -13.67
N LYS A 4 18.18 -15.41 -13.73
CA LYS A 4 18.83 -16.21 -12.68
C LYS A 4 18.98 -15.38 -11.41
N LEU A 5 19.48 -14.14 -11.53
CA LEU A 5 19.58 -13.18 -10.42
C LEU A 5 18.24 -12.96 -9.72
N LEU A 6 17.18 -12.67 -10.49
CA LEU A 6 15.84 -12.44 -9.96
C LEU A 6 15.30 -13.67 -9.20
N LYS A 7 15.53 -14.88 -9.72
CA LYS A 7 15.11 -16.12 -9.04
C LYS A 7 15.80 -16.32 -7.69
N TYR A 8 17.10 -15.99 -7.59
CA TYR A 8 17.83 -16.08 -6.33
C TYR A 8 17.34 -15.03 -5.32
N ASP A 9 17.13 -13.79 -5.75
CA ASP A 9 16.61 -12.73 -4.88
C ASP A 9 15.18 -13.05 -4.37
N LEU A 10 14.30 -13.58 -5.23
CA LEU A 10 12.97 -14.05 -4.82
C LEU A 10 13.06 -15.20 -3.80
N LYS A 11 13.91 -16.19 -4.07
CA LYS A 11 14.09 -17.35 -3.16
C LYS A 11 14.75 -16.95 -1.83
N ALA A 12 15.44 -15.82 -1.77
CA ALA A 12 15.96 -15.33 -0.50
C ALA A 12 14.91 -14.63 0.36
N ILE A 13 13.80 -14.15 -0.23
CA ILE A 13 12.77 -13.36 0.46
C ILE A 13 11.54 -14.20 0.84
N TYR A 14 11.19 -15.19 0.02
CA TYR A 14 9.91 -15.91 0.16
C TYR A 14 9.65 -16.44 1.56
N ARG A 15 10.66 -16.99 2.25
CA ARG A 15 10.46 -17.61 3.57
C ARG A 15 10.04 -16.58 4.62
N ILE A 16 10.70 -15.42 4.65
CA ILE A 16 10.38 -14.34 5.58
C ILE A 16 9.00 -13.77 5.25
N TRP A 17 8.74 -13.55 3.97
CA TRP A 17 7.46 -12.99 3.51
C TRP A 17 6.29 -13.93 3.83
N CYS A 18 6.42 -15.24 3.60
CA CYS A 18 5.39 -16.22 3.91
C CYS A 18 5.04 -16.26 5.41
N ILE A 19 6.03 -16.14 6.30
CA ILE A 19 5.78 -16.10 7.75
C ILE A 19 4.98 -14.84 8.11
N MET A 20 5.38 -13.68 7.58
CA MET A 20 4.69 -12.41 7.84
C MET A 20 3.26 -12.42 7.27
N ALA A 21 3.08 -13.00 6.08
CA ALA A 21 1.79 -13.21 5.46
C ALA A 21 0.89 -14.13 6.31
N ALA A 22 1.43 -15.24 6.82
CA ALA A 22 0.69 -16.16 7.68
C ALA A 22 0.25 -15.51 9.00
N VAL A 23 1.13 -14.71 9.63
CA VAL A 23 0.80 -13.97 10.85
C VAL A 23 -0.32 -12.97 10.60
N LEU A 24 -0.23 -12.19 9.51
CA LEU A 24 -1.28 -11.23 9.16
C LEU A 24 -2.63 -11.93 8.96
N MET A 25 -2.66 -13.01 8.17
CA MET A 25 -3.88 -13.77 7.93
C MET A 25 -4.44 -14.38 9.22
N GLY A 26 -3.59 -14.94 10.08
CA GLY A 26 -4.02 -15.46 11.39
C GLY A 26 -4.65 -14.39 12.27
N VAL A 27 -4.04 -13.20 12.36
CA VAL A 27 -4.59 -12.07 13.10
C VAL A 27 -5.89 -11.58 12.48
N THR A 28 -6.04 -11.58 11.15
CA THR A 28 -7.28 -11.17 10.48
C THR A 28 -8.45 -12.08 10.81
N LEU A 29 -8.23 -13.40 10.84
CA LEU A 29 -9.26 -14.37 11.21
C LEU A 29 -9.63 -14.26 12.69
N LEU A 30 -8.64 -14.16 13.58
CA LEU A 30 -8.88 -14.03 15.01
C LEU A 30 -9.62 -12.73 15.34
N SER A 31 -9.16 -11.59 14.82
CA SER A 31 -9.79 -10.29 15.06
C SER A 31 -11.21 -10.22 14.48
N SER A 32 -11.44 -10.70 13.26
CA SER A 32 -12.77 -10.69 12.66
C SER A 32 -13.78 -11.59 13.39
N LEU A 33 -13.37 -12.79 13.81
CA LEU A 33 -14.21 -13.67 14.63
C LEU A 33 -14.49 -13.07 16.01
N CYS A 34 -13.46 -12.51 16.64
CA CYS A 34 -13.57 -11.90 17.96
C CYS A 34 -14.53 -10.69 17.96
N LEU A 35 -14.43 -9.85 16.93
CA LEU A 35 -15.34 -8.73 16.72
C LEU A 35 -16.77 -9.18 16.46
N ARG A 36 -16.95 -10.20 15.62
CA ARG A 36 -18.27 -10.78 15.34
C ARG A 36 -18.96 -11.24 16.63
N ILE A 37 -18.26 -12.04 17.44
CA ILE A 37 -18.79 -12.55 18.71
C ILE A 37 -19.09 -11.40 19.68
N SER A 38 -18.23 -10.37 19.72
CA SER A 38 -18.43 -9.22 20.59
C SER A 38 -19.67 -8.42 20.20
N VAL A 39 -19.89 -8.20 18.90
CA VAL A 39 -21.09 -7.53 18.39
C VAL A 39 -22.32 -8.38 18.67
N ASP A 40 -22.34 -9.65 18.30
CA ASP A 40 -23.50 -10.53 18.51
C ASP A 40 -23.91 -10.56 20.01
N LYS A 41 -22.95 -10.62 20.93
CA LYS A 41 -23.20 -10.57 22.38
C LYS A 41 -23.65 -9.22 22.91
N MET A 42 -23.24 -8.11 22.30
CA MET A 42 -23.76 -6.79 22.67
C MET A 42 -25.25 -6.66 22.35
N PHE A 43 -25.70 -7.27 21.26
CA PHE A 43 -27.11 -7.23 20.85
C PHE A 43 -27.98 -8.22 21.63
N ASP A 44 -27.47 -9.41 21.93
CA ASP A 44 -28.21 -10.42 22.69
C ASP A 44 -28.36 -10.06 24.19
N ALA A 45 -27.47 -9.22 24.73
CA ALA A 45 -27.45 -8.87 26.15
C ALA A 45 -28.56 -7.88 26.61
N GLY A 46 -29.28 -7.22 25.70
CA GLY A 46 -30.34 -6.25 26.05
C GLY A 46 -29.88 -5.08 26.94
N GLU A 47 -30.80 -4.19 27.33
CA GLU A 47 -30.54 -3.02 28.20
C GLU A 47 -30.15 -3.40 29.65
N GLU A 48 -30.30 -4.67 30.05
CA GLU A 48 -30.34 -5.05 31.46
C GLU A 48 -28.95 -5.21 32.12
N VAL A 49 -27.83 -5.19 31.38
CA VAL A 49 -26.48 -5.26 31.97
C VAL A 49 -25.49 -4.32 31.29
N GLY A 50 -25.69 -3.00 31.47
CA GLY A 50 -24.83 -1.96 30.89
C GLY A 50 -23.31 -2.13 31.15
N ALA A 51 -22.92 -2.78 32.25
CA ALA A 51 -21.51 -3.07 32.53
C ALA A 51 -20.90 -4.15 31.62
N LEU A 52 -21.65 -5.22 31.28
CA LEU A 52 -21.15 -6.28 30.39
C LEU A 52 -21.07 -5.78 28.94
N THR A 53 -22.07 -5.02 28.49
CA THR A 53 -22.09 -4.40 27.16
C THR A 53 -20.92 -3.43 26.98
N ALA A 54 -20.60 -2.63 28.01
CA ALA A 54 -19.43 -1.76 28.01
C ALA A 54 -18.09 -2.53 27.91
N ILE A 55 -17.97 -3.67 28.59
CA ILE A 55 -16.77 -4.53 28.51
C ILE A 55 -16.60 -5.10 27.10
N PHE A 56 -17.66 -5.64 26.50
CA PHE A 56 -17.60 -6.13 25.12
C PHE A 56 -17.28 -5.01 24.13
N PHE A 57 -17.79 -3.79 24.34
CA PHE A 57 -17.49 -2.64 23.51
C PHE A 57 -16.01 -2.23 23.59
N LEU A 58 -15.44 -2.16 24.80
CA LEU A 58 -14.00 -1.89 24.94
C LEU A 58 -13.15 -2.97 24.29
N PHE A 59 -13.57 -4.23 24.40
CA PHE A 59 -12.88 -5.36 23.77
C PHE A 59 -12.96 -5.33 22.24
N SER A 60 -14.09 -4.92 21.67
CA SER A 60 -14.23 -4.77 20.22
C SER A 60 -13.36 -3.61 19.69
N VAL A 61 -13.34 -2.48 20.38
CA VAL A 61 -12.49 -1.35 20.01
C VAL A 61 -11.00 -1.73 20.08
N LEU A 62 -10.59 -2.42 21.15
CA LEU A 62 -9.21 -2.87 21.32
C LEU A 62 -8.78 -3.83 20.21
N THR A 63 -9.62 -4.82 19.89
CA THR A 63 -9.33 -5.81 18.83
C THR A 63 -9.25 -5.16 17.44
N PHE A 64 -10.09 -4.17 17.17
CA PHE A 64 -10.00 -3.37 15.94
C PHE A 64 -8.71 -2.55 15.86
N ILE A 65 -8.29 -1.91 16.95
CA ILE A 65 -7.02 -1.17 17.01
C ILE A 65 -5.83 -2.11 16.76
N VAL A 66 -5.82 -3.28 17.40
CA VAL A 66 -4.77 -4.29 17.20
C VAL A 66 -4.73 -4.75 15.74
N TYR A 67 -5.87 -4.99 15.12
CA TYR A 67 -5.96 -5.36 13.71
C TYR A 67 -5.34 -4.29 12.80
N MET A 68 -5.72 -3.02 12.97
CA MET A 68 -5.17 -1.90 12.19
C MET A 68 -3.67 -1.70 12.44
N ALA A 69 -3.22 -1.90 13.68
CA ALA A 69 -1.79 -1.86 14.02
C ALA A 69 -1.02 -2.95 13.27
N VAL A 70 -1.46 -4.22 13.30
CA VAL A 70 -0.79 -5.32 12.59
C VAL A 70 -0.76 -5.09 11.08
N LEU A 71 -1.85 -4.58 10.49
CA LEU A 71 -1.89 -4.18 9.07
C LEU A 71 -0.81 -3.15 8.76
N SER A 72 -0.75 -2.06 9.54
CA SER A 72 0.24 -0.99 9.33
C SER A 72 1.69 -1.49 9.50
N ILE A 73 1.96 -2.27 10.55
CA ILE A 73 3.29 -2.83 10.84
C ILE A 73 3.74 -3.77 9.72
N SER A 74 2.86 -4.63 9.21
CA SER A 74 3.22 -5.55 8.11
C SER A 74 3.60 -4.81 6.82
N SER A 75 2.90 -3.72 6.52
CA SER A 75 3.17 -2.90 5.34
C SER A 75 4.49 -2.13 5.48
N ALA A 76 4.75 -1.58 6.66
CA ALA A 76 6.01 -0.93 7.00
C ALA A 76 7.18 -1.93 7.01
N ALA A 77 6.99 -3.13 7.55
CA ALA A 77 8.02 -4.17 7.56
C ALA A 77 8.41 -4.58 6.14
N THR A 78 7.45 -4.75 5.22
CA THR A 78 7.74 -5.09 3.81
C THR A 78 8.56 -4.00 3.12
N THR A 79 8.17 -2.74 3.28
CA THR A 79 8.88 -1.60 2.68
C THR A 79 10.29 -1.44 3.27
N LEU A 80 10.45 -1.61 4.58
CA LEU A 80 11.75 -1.61 5.25
C LEU A 80 12.66 -2.75 4.80
N LEU A 81 12.13 -3.97 4.64
CA LEU A 81 12.91 -5.11 4.12
C LEU A 81 13.43 -4.85 2.71
N ASN A 82 12.59 -4.27 1.84
CA ASN A 82 12.98 -3.86 0.49
C ASN A 82 14.06 -2.77 0.53
N CYS A 83 13.91 -1.78 1.42
CA CYS A 83 14.88 -0.69 1.63
C CYS A 83 16.25 -1.21 2.10
N LEU A 84 16.28 -2.00 3.18
CA LEU A 84 17.51 -2.52 3.76
C LEU A 84 18.27 -3.41 2.79
N ARG A 85 17.58 -4.28 2.04
CA ARG A 85 18.23 -5.11 1.02
C ARG A 85 18.77 -4.30 -0.15
N PHE A 86 18.05 -3.26 -0.58
CA PHE A 86 18.57 -2.38 -1.62
C PHE A 86 19.83 -1.66 -1.14
N TYR A 87 19.81 -1.12 0.08
CA TYR A 87 20.95 -0.47 0.70
C TYR A 87 22.16 -1.41 0.83
N GLN A 88 21.98 -2.58 1.43
CA GLN A 88 23.07 -3.55 1.65
C GLN A 88 23.70 -4.03 0.33
N ASN A 89 22.87 -4.28 -0.68
CA ASN A 89 23.37 -4.79 -1.95
C ASN A 89 24.00 -3.73 -2.87
N CYS A 90 23.73 -2.44 -2.67
CA CYS A 90 24.24 -1.38 -3.54
C CYS A 90 25.29 -0.47 -2.87
N TYR A 91 25.26 -0.33 -1.54
CA TYR A 91 26.01 0.72 -0.83
C TYR A 91 26.92 0.22 0.32
N THR A 92 26.87 -1.08 0.62
CA THR A 92 27.74 -1.77 1.60
C THR A 92 28.82 -2.58 0.86
N ASP A 93 29.78 -3.20 1.58
CA ASP A 93 30.88 -4.00 1.03
C ASP A 93 30.43 -5.13 0.09
N GLN A 94 29.21 -5.65 0.27
CA GLN A 94 28.58 -6.60 -0.66
C GLN A 94 28.34 -5.97 -2.04
N GLY A 95 28.06 -4.66 -2.11
CA GLY A 95 27.92 -3.91 -3.35
C GLY A 95 29.19 -3.88 -4.18
N TYR A 96 30.38 -3.85 -3.55
CA TYR A 96 31.66 -3.88 -4.26
C TYR A 96 31.83 -5.17 -5.08
N LEU A 97 31.52 -6.33 -4.49
CA LEU A 97 31.47 -7.63 -5.17
C LEU A 97 30.36 -7.71 -6.23
N THR A 98 29.30 -6.93 -6.06
CA THR A 98 28.17 -6.92 -7.01
C THR A 98 28.49 -6.10 -8.25
N PHE A 99 29.36 -5.09 -8.14
CA PHE A 99 29.83 -4.26 -9.26
C PHE A 99 31.00 -4.86 -10.05
N THR A 100 31.64 -5.93 -9.55
CA THR A 100 32.72 -6.65 -10.27
C THR A 100 32.21 -7.82 -11.10
N LEU A 101 30.93 -8.18 -11.01
CA LEU A 101 30.31 -9.18 -11.88
C LEU A 101 30.25 -8.65 -13.33
N PRO A 102 30.45 -9.50 -14.37
CA PRO A 102 30.39 -9.11 -15.78
C PRO A 102 28.94 -8.91 -16.26
N VAL A 103 28.17 -8.14 -15.50
CA VAL A 103 26.75 -7.84 -15.72
C VAL A 103 26.60 -6.33 -15.68
N THR A 104 25.86 -5.78 -16.63
CA THR A 104 25.66 -4.33 -16.72
C THR A 104 24.92 -3.79 -15.49
N ARG A 105 25.37 -2.66 -14.93
CA ARG A 105 24.79 -1.99 -13.75
C ARG A 105 23.28 -1.80 -13.86
N ARG A 106 22.81 -1.52 -15.07
CA ARG A 106 21.37 -1.40 -15.42
C ARG A 106 20.60 -2.70 -15.19
N GLN A 107 21.13 -3.85 -15.60
CA GLN A 107 20.48 -5.14 -15.39
C GLN A 107 20.39 -5.53 -13.92
N LEU A 108 21.39 -5.13 -13.11
CA LEU A 108 21.39 -5.35 -11.66
C LEU A 108 20.34 -4.50 -10.93
N LEU A 109 20.25 -3.22 -11.27
CA LEU A 109 19.23 -2.34 -10.70
C LEU A 109 17.83 -2.76 -11.13
N LEU A 110 17.65 -3.15 -12.40
CA LEU A 110 16.38 -3.69 -12.89
C LEU A 110 15.98 -4.95 -12.12
N SER A 111 16.90 -5.87 -11.80
CA SER A 111 16.50 -7.11 -11.13
C SER A 111 16.03 -6.86 -9.71
N LYS A 112 16.67 -5.91 -9.01
CA LYS A 112 16.30 -5.51 -7.66
C LYS A 112 14.99 -4.72 -7.62
N THR A 113 14.80 -3.81 -8.57
CA THR A 113 13.56 -3.02 -8.67
C THR A 113 12.36 -3.89 -9.01
N VAL A 114 12.48 -4.79 -9.97
CA VAL A 114 11.41 -5.75 -10.29
C VAL A 114 11.12 -6.67 -9.11
N ASN A 115 12.14 -7.19 -8.44
CA ASN A 115 11.95 -8.01 -7.24
C ASN A 115 11.22 -7.26 -6.12
N ALA A 116 11.59 -6.00 -5.85
CA ALA A 116 10.90 -5.17 -4.86
C ALA A 116 9.44 -4.94 -5.26
N VAL A 117 9.17 -4.64 -6.54
CA VAL A 117 7.80 -4.44 -7.06
C VAL A 117 6.96 -5.70 -6.88
N ILE A 118 7.50 -6.88 -7.19
CA ILE A 118 6.80 -8.15 -6.98
C ILE A 118 6.40 -8.33 -5.51
N TRP A 119 7.30 -8.14 -4.56
CA TRP A 119 6.97 -8.32 -3.14
C TRP A 119 6.02 -7.24 -2.60
N GLN A 120 6.13 -6.00 -3.08
CA GLN A 120 5.23 -4.93 -2.68
C GLN A 120 3.82 -5.14 -3.25
N THR A 121 3.70 -5.54 -4.51
CA THR A 121 2.40 -5.91 -5.10
C THR A 121 1.78 -7.10 -4.38
N ALA A 122 2.56 -8.13 -4.07
CA ALA A 122 2.10 -9.28 -3.29
C ALA A 122 1.58 -8.85 -1.90
N GLN A 123 2.26 -7.92 -1.23
CA GLN A 123 1.81 -7.37 0.06
C GLN A 123 0.50 -6.58 -0.06
N ILE A 124 0.33 -5.79 -1.12
CA ILE A 124 -0.92 -5.05 -1.35
C ILE A 124 -2.08 -6.02 -1.60
N LEU A 125 -1.87 -7.06 -2.42
CA LEU A 125 -2.87 -8.11 -2.65
C LEU A 125 -3.23 -8.84 -1.35
N LEU A 126 -2.24 -9.13 -0.50
CA LEU A 126 -2.44 -9.72 0.82
C LEU A 126 -3.32 -8.82 1.70
N ILE A 127 -3.10 -7.50 1.70
CA ILE A 127 -3.93 -6.54 2.44
C ILE A 127 -5.36 -6.52 1.90
N PHE A 128 -5.56 -6.51 0.57
CA PHE A 128 -6.90 -6.58 -0.01
C PHE A 128 -7.63 -7.88 0.37
N LEU A 129 -6.92 -9.01 0.32
CA LEU A 129 -7.46 -10.30 0.75
C LEU A 129 -7.86 -10.29 2.22
N SER A 130 -7.01 -9.72 3.06
CA SER A 130 -7.19 -9.68 4.51
C SER A 130 -8.35 -8.77 4.92
N LEU A 131 -8.51 -7.62 4.27
CA LEU A 131 -9.67 -6.74 4.40
C LEU A 131 -10.94 -7.44 3.89
N GLY A 132 -10.87 -8.12 2.74
CA GLY A 132 -12.00 -8.87 2.19
C GLY A 132 -12.52 -9.94 3.15
N ILE A 133 -11.63 -10.72 3.76
CA ILE A 133 -11.98 -11.73 4.77
C ILE A 133 -12.57 -11.08 6.02
N PHE A 134 -11.93 -10.01 6.50
CA PHE A 134 -12.40 -9.26 7.65
C PHE A 134 -13.84 -8.77 7.45
N PHE A 135 -14.12 -8.13 6.32
CA PHE A 135 -15.46 -7.68 5.97
C PHE A 135 -16.43 -8.84 5.82
N LEU A 136 -16.07 -9.94 5.16
CA LEU A 136 -16.96 -11.08 4.96
C LEU A 136 -17.44 -11.69 6.29
N ILE A 137 -16.56 -11.76 7.30
CA ILE A 137 -16.87 -12.35 8.61
C ILE A 137 -17.59 -11.35 9.53
N PHE A 138 -17.14 -10.10 9.56
CA PHE A 138 -17.64 -9.07 10.48
C PHE A 138 -18.96 -8.44 10.01
N TRP A 139 -19.12 -8.23 8.69
CA TRP A 139 -20.26 -7.50 8.12
C TRP A 139 -21.63 -8.08 8.47
N PRO A 140 -21.87 -9.41 8.44
CA PRO A 140 -23.17 -9.97 8.78
C PRO A 140 -23.63 -9.63 10.21
N ALA A 141 -22.70 -9.59 11.17
CA ALA A 141 -23.03 -9.22 12.54
C ALA A 141 -23.44 -7.74 12.65
N VAL A 142 -22.76 -6.85 11.93
CA VAL A 142 -23.09 -5.41 11.91
C VAL A 142 -24.40 -5.12 11.17
N ALA A 143 -24.63 -5.81 10.05
CA ALA A 143 -25.85 -5.64 9.25
C ALA A 143 -27.09 -6.17 10.00
N GLY A 144 -26.98 -7.32 10.69
CA GLY A 144 -28.05 -7.87 11.52
C GLY A 144 -28.34 -7.04 12.77
N ALA A 145 -27.32 -6.38 13.30
CA ALA A 145 -27.39 -5.49 14.45
C ALA A 145 -28.09 -4.14 14.19
N GLY A 146 -28.42 -3.80 12.93
CA GLY A 146 -29.07 -2.54 12.60
C GLY A 146 -28.24 -1.30 12.91
N VAL A 147 -26.93 -1.44 13.17
CA VAL A 147 -26.03 -0.30 13.38
C VAL A 147 -25.94 0.44 12.04
N PRO A 148 -26.44 1.69 11.94
CA PRO A 148 -26.31 2.42 10.70
C PRO A 148 -24.83 2.82 10.58
N PHE A 149 -24.06 2.05 9.84
CA PHE A 149 -22.92 2.57 9.12
C PHE A 149 -23.43 3.04 7.76
N PRO A 150 -24.11 4.21 7.67
CA PRO A 150 -24.76 4.64 6.43
C PRO A 150 -23.76 4.69 5.28
N GLN A 151 -22.51 5.07 5.55
CA GLN A 151 -21.43 5.13 4.56
C GLN A 151 -21.03 3.75 4.04
N LEU A 152 -20.93 2.73 4.90
CA LEU A 152 -20.57 1.37 4.48
C LEU A 152 -21.77 0.63 3.87
N GLY A 153 -22.98 0.79 4.42
CA GLY A 153 -24.21 0.25 3.84
C GLY A 153 -24.53 0.86 2.47
N GLN A 154 -24.23 2.15 2.27
CA GLN A 154 -24.26 2.80 0.96
C GLN A 154 -23.21 2.23 0.02
N LEU A 155 -21.97 1.98 0.48
CA LEU A 155 -20.95 1.32 -0.35
C LEU A 155 -21.40 -0.08 -0.80
N PHE A 156 -21.96 -0.91 0.09
CA PHE A 156 -22.42 -2.25 -0.28
C PHE A 156 -23.70 -2.25 -1.13
N SER A 157 -24.65 -1.34 -0.89
CA SER A 157 -25.81 -1.18 -1.77
C SER A 157 -25.41 -0.64 -3.14
N MET A 158 -24.43 0.26 -3.23
CA MET A 158 -23.83 0.68 -4.49
C MET A 158 -23.08 -0.47 -5.18
N LEU A 159 -22.41 -1.36 -4.43
CA LEU A 159 -21.79 -2.57 -4.97
C LEU A 159 -22.83 -3.59 -5.49
N GLN A 160 -23.98 -3.71 -4.85
CA GLN A 160 -25.09 -4.57 -5.30
C GLN A 160 -25.79 -4.02 -6.55
N ILE A 161 -26.01 -2.70 -6.63
CA ILE A 161 -26.66 -2.04 -7.77
C ILE A 161 -25.74 -2.01 -9.00
N SER A 162 -24.42 -2.08 -8.82
CA SER A 162 -23.41 -2.01 -9.87
C SER A 162 -22.94 -3.38 -10.39
N GLY A 163 -23.75 -4.43 -10.26
CA GLY A 163 -23.36 -5.84 -10.50
C GLY A 163 -22.60 -6.16 -11.79
N GLY A 164 -22.73 -5.36 -12.86
CA GLY A 164 -21.90 -5.47 -14.07
C GLY A 164 -20.58 -4.68 -14.02
N TRP A 165 -20.57 -3.51 -13.39
CA TRP A 165 -19.39 -2.64 -13.27
C TRP A 165 -18.43 -3.11 -12.19
N PHE A 166 -18.89 -3.82 -11.16
CA PHE A 166 -18.02 -4.42 -10.13
C PHE A 166 -16.90 -5.27 -10.74
N VAL A 167 -17.25 -6.07 -11.77
CA VAL A 167 -16.29 -6.89 -12.51
C VAL A 167 -15.28 -6.03 -13.28
N ALA A 168 -15.67 -4.84 -13.75
CA ALA A 168 -14.78 -3.89 -14.43
C ALA A 168 -13.91 -3.06 -13.46
N TYR A 169 -14.36 -2.85 -12.22
CA TYR A 169 -13.57 -2.13 -11.19
C TYR A 169 -12.43 -2.96 -10.63
N LEU A 170 -12.60 -4.26 -10.46
CA LEU A 170 -11.55 -5.15 -9.95
C LEU A 170 -10.23 -5.08 -10.72
N PRO A 171 -10.19 -5.21 -12.07
CA PRO A 171 -8.95 -5.10 -12.82
C PRO A 171 -8.36 -3.69 -12.75
N THR A 172 -9.21 -2.66 -12.74
CA THR A 172 -8.78 -1.25 -12.64
C THR A 172 -8.14 -0.95 -11.28
N LEU A 173 -8.71 -1.49 -10.19
CA LEU A 173 -8.15 -1.41 -8.83
C LEU A 173 -6.81 -2.16 -8.72
N LEU A 174 -6.71 -3.33 -9.34
CA LEU A 174 -5.45 -4.09 -9.38
C LEU A 174 -4.37 -3.29 -10.12
N LEU A 175 -4.72 -2.68 -11.25
CA LEU A 175 -3.81 -1.83 -12.02
C LEU A 175 -3.36 -0.59 -11.20
N CYS A 176 -4.28 0.05 -10.47
CA CYS A 176 -3.93 1.12 -9.53
C CYS A 176 -2.96 0.65 -8.43
N ALA A 177 -3.21 -0.53 -7.84
CA ALA A 177 -2.36 -1.11 -6.81
C ALA A 177 -0.93 -1.37 -7.33
N VAL A 178 -0.83 -1.91 -8.56
CA VAL A 178 0.47 -2.12 -9.20
C VAL A 178 1.16 -0.78 -9.49
N ALA A 179 0.45 0.20 -10.05
CA ALA A 179 1.03 1.52 -10.31
C ALA A 179 1.52 2.22 -9.02
N ALA A 180 0.76 2.13 -7.93
CA ALA A 180 1.16 2.66 -6.63
C ALA A 180 2.39 1.94 -6.05
N SER A 181 2.52 0.62 -6.28
CA SER A 181 3.72 -0.13 -5.87
C SER A 181 4.98 0.34 -6.62
N ILE A 182 4.87 0.60 -7.92
CA ILE A 182 5.97 1.11 -8.75
C ILE A 182 6.40 2.49 -8.24
N TYR A 183 5.44 3.38 -8.01
CA TYR A 183 5.68 4.72 -7.47
C TYR A 183 6.42 4.65 -6.11
N SER A 184 5.87 3.90 -5.14
CA SER A 184 6.40 3.86 -3.78
C SER A 184 7.84 3.32 -3.72
N ILE A 185 8.14 2.27 -4.49
CA ILE A 185 9.50 1.71 -4.54
C ILE A 185 10.47 2.63 -5.26
N ALA A 186 10.06 3.19 -6.40
CA ALA A 186 10.91 4.12 -7.15
C ALA A 186 11.27 5.35 -6.30
N PHE A 187 10.30 5.88 -5.56
CA PHE A 187 10.50 6.98 -4.62
C PHE A 187 11.45 6.60 -3.47
N LEU A 188 11.26 5.42 -2.86
CA LEU A 188 12.16 4.92 -1.81
C LEU A 188 13.60 4.80 -2.30
N PHE A 189 13.82 4.21 -3.48
CA PHE A 189 15.16 4.08 -4.05
C PHE A 189 15.78 5.42 -4.39
N LEU A 190 15.01 6.35 -4.95
CA LEU A 190 15.46 7.72 -5.18
C LEU A 190 15.93 8.36 -3.87
N CYS A 191 15.18 8.24 -2.78
CA CYS A 191 15.56 8.79 -1.48
C CYS A 191 16.85 8.17 -0.93
N ILE A 192 17.02 6.85 -1.06
CA ILE A 192 18.24 6.15 -0.62
C ILE A 192 19.45 6.60 -1.43
N THR A 193 19.31 6.69 -2.76
CA THR A 193 20.40 7.12 -3.63
C THR A 193 20.79 8.57 -3.40
N LEU A 194 19.82 9.48 -3.25
CA LEU A 194 20.10 10.87 -2.91
C LEU A 194 20.73 11.02 -1.52
N GLY A 195 20.19 10.34 -0.50
CA GLY A 195 20.73 10.40 0.85
C GLY A 195 22.16 9.87 0.97
N SER A 196 22.48 8.81 0.24
CA SER A 196 23.84 8.26 0.19
C SER A 196 24.84 9.12 -0.60
N VAL A 197 24.37 9.90 -1.58
CA VAL A 197 25.20 10.89 -2.30
C VAL A 197 25.51 12.10 -1.43
N ILE A 198 24.53 12.58 -0.65
CA ILE A 198 24.66 13.78 0.19
C ILE A 198 25.53 13.51 1.43
N PHE A 199 25.36 12.36 2.09
CA PHE A 199 26.07 12.02 3.33
C PHE A 199 27.03 10.85 3.13
N LYS A 200 28.33 11.16 2.92
CA LYS A 200 29.37 10.13 2.70
C LYS A 200 29.65 9.25 3.93
N LYS A 201 29.46 9.77 5.16
CA LYS A 201 29.83 9.11 6.43
C LYS A 201 28.68 8.32 7.09
N HIS A 202 27.45 8.85 7.11
CA HIS A 202 26.25 8.19 7.66
C HIS A 202 25.16 8.04 6.60
N LYS A 203 25.42 7.22 5.58
CA LYS A 203 24.56 7.07 4.38
C LYS A 203 23.10 6.72 4.71
N LEU A 204 22.86 5.95 5.79
CA LEU A 204 21.52 5.52 6.20
C LEU A 204 20.72 6.64 6.88
N ILE A 205 21.35 7.47 7.73
CA ILE A 205 20.70 8.65 8.35
C ILE A 205 20.39 9.70 7.26
N GLY A 206 21.31 9.86 6.31
CA GLY A 206 21.09 10.73 5.15
C GLY A 206 19.87 10.32 4.32
N ALA A 207 19.68 9.02 4.06
CA ALA A 207 18.52 8.50 3.34
C ALA A 207 17.20 8.79 4.08
N VAL A 208 17.16 8.60 5.40
CA VAL A 208 15.98 8.92 6.22
C VAL A 208 15.68 10.43 6.18
N GLY A 209 16.70 11.28 6.33
CA GLY A 209 16.54 12.73 6.27
C GLY A 209 16.00 13.22 4.92
N VAL A 210 16.49 12.68 3.81
CA VAL A 210 15.98 12.99 2.47
C VAL A 210 14.54 12.50 2.29
N TYR A 211 14.22 11.29 2.75
CA TYR A 211 12.85 10.76 2.69
C TYR A 211 11.86 11.66 3.46
N LEU A 212 12.22 12.09 4.68
CA LEU A 212 11.39 12.99 5.48
C LEU A 212 11.26 14.36 4.82
N GLY A 213 12.35 14.93 4.30
CA GLY A 213 12.35 16.21 3.59
C GLY A 213 11.44 16.20 2.36
N PHE A 214 11.52 15.16 1.53
CA PHE A 214 10.62 15.03 0.37
C PHE A 214 9.17 14.86 0.79
N ASN A 215 8.87 14.05 1.79
CA ASN A 215 7.48 13.90 2.28
C ASN A 215 6.93 15.22 2.81
N PHE A 216 7.75 16.02 3.50
CA PHE A 216 7.36 17.35 3.97
C PHE A 216 7.02 18.28 2.79
N VAL A 217 7.87 18.31 1.76
CA VAL A 217 7.63 19.11 0.55
C VAL A 217 6.38 18.65 -0.20
N ILE A 218 6.19 17.34 -0.38
CA ILE A 218 5.01 16.77 -1.03
C ILE A 218 3.75 17.07 -0.22
N SER A 219 3.83 17.04 1.11
CA SER A 219 2.69 17.35 2.00
C SER A 219 2.30 18.83 1.94
N ILE A 220 3.28 19.74 1.86
CA ILE A 220 2.99 21.16 1.66
C ILE A 220 2.37 21.37 0.28
N ALA A 221 2.97 20.80 -0.76
CA ALA A 221 2.48 20.93 -2.13
C ALA A 221 1.05 20.39 -2.27
N SER A 222 0.75 19.23 -1.68
CA SER A 222 -0.61 18.67 -1.68
C SER A 222 -1.60 19.51 -0.89
N SER A 223 -1.17 20.10 0.24
CA SER A 223 -2.02 20.99 1.04
C SER A 223 -2.34 22.28 0.28
N VAL A 224 -1.35 22.88 -0.39
CA VAL A 224 -1.58 24.07 -1.24
C VAL A 224 -2.48 23.72 -2.42
N PHE A 225 -2.24 22.59 -3.08
CA PHE A 225 -3.10 22.12 -4.16
C PHE A 225 -4.53 21.86 -3.68
N SER A 226 -4.73 21.35 -2.47
CA SER A 226 -6.07 21.12 -1.93
C SER A 226 -6.83 22.41 -1.66
N LEU A 227 -6.13 23.43 -1.15
CA LEU A 227 -6.71 24.74 -0.86
C LEU A 227 -7.17 25.49 -2.13
N PHE A 228 -6.38 25.45 -3.20
CA PHE A 228 -6.64 26.28 -4.39
C PHE A 228 -7.23 25.53 -5.58
N GLY A 229 -6.95 24.23 -5.75
CA GLY A 229 -7.28 23.48 -6.97
C GLY A 229 -8.21 22.29 -6.74
N ALA A 230 -8.03 21.54 -5.65
CA ALA A 230 -8.76 20.29 -5.47
C ALA A 230 -10.24 20.50 -5.17
N SER A 231 -10.62 21.58 -4.47
CA SER A 231 -12.02 21.88 -4.15
C SER A 231 -12.87 22.13 -5.41
N ALA A 232 -12.35 22.89 -6.38
CA ALA A 232 -12.99 23.14 -7.66
C ALA A 232 -13.07 21.86 -8.52
N LEU A 233 -12.00 21.06 -8.56
CA LEU A 233 -11.99 19.79 -9.30
C LEU A 233 -12.97 18.78 -8.69
N THR A 234 -12.99 18.64 -7.37
CA THR A 234 -13.85 17.69 -6.67
C THR A 234 -15.33 18.06 -6.82
N SER A 235 -15.67 19.34 -6.70
CA SER A 235 -17.04 19.83 -6.92
C SER A 235 -17.50 19.65 -8.36
N GLY A 236 -16.63 19.91 -9.35
CA GLY A 236 -16.94 19.65 -10.76
C GLY A 236 -17.18 18.17 -11.05
N ILE A 237 -16.33 17.29 -10.54
CA ILE A 237 -16.50 15.83 -10.69
C ILE A 237 -17.79 15.37 -9.98
N GLN A 238 -18.07 15.88 -8.78
CA GLN A 238 -19.27 15.53 -8.03
C GLN A 238 -20.55 15.96 -8.76
N GLN A 239 -20.57 17.14 -9.38
CA GLN A 239 -21.70 17.58 -10.21
C GLN A 239 -21.88 16.70 -11.45
N LEU A 240 -20.79 16.29 -12.10
CA LEU A 240 -20.86 15.35 -13.24
C LEU A 240 -21.42 14.00 -12.83
N LEU A 241 -21.00 13.48 -11.67
CA LEU A 241 -21.50 12.21 -11.14
C LEU A 241 -22.96 12.30 -10.71
N TRP A 242 -23.40 13.43 -10.16
CA TRP A 242 -24.78 13.64 -9.72
C TRP A 242 -25.78 13.74 -10.88
N ASN A 243 -25.36 14.32 -12.00
CA ASN A 243 -26.18 14.48 -13.18
C ASN A 243 -26.12 13.28 -14.14
N ALA A 244 -25.20 12.34 -13.91
CA ALA A 244 -25.01 11.17 -14.74
C ALA A 244 -25.99 10.05 -14.37
N SER A 245 -26.41 9.26 -15.36
CA SER A 245 -27.09 7.99 -15.10
C SER A 245 -26.16 7.04 -14.34
N SER A 246 -26.71 6.09 -13.58
CA SER A 246 -25.93 5.14 -12.78
C SER A 246 -24.81 4.43 -13.56
N ASN A 247 -25.06 4.09 -14.83
CA ASN A 247 -24.05 3.50 -15.72
C ASN A 247 -22.99 4.50 -16.20
N ALA A 248 -23.37 5.74 -16.51
CA ALA A 248 -22.42 6.77 -16.93
C ALA A 248 -21.52 7.21 -15.76
N ALA A 249 -22.07 7.33 -14.55
CA ALA A 249 -21.32 7.64 -13.34
C ALA A 249 -20.25 6.57 -13.08
N ALA A 250 -20.59 5.29 -13.27
CA ALA A 250 -19.64 4.20 -13.10
C ALA A 250 -18.47 4.24 -14.12
N GLY A 251 -18.77 4.56 -15.38
CA GLY A 251 -17.75 4.77 -16.41
C GLY A 251 -16.79 5.92 -16.06
N VAL A 252 -17.32 7.04 -15.56
CA VAL A 252 -16.52 8.20 -15.14
C VAL A 252 -15.57 7.82 -13.98
N ILE A 253 -16.05 7.08 -12.98
CA ILE A 253 -15.22 6.62 -11.85
C ILE A 253 -14.10 5.70 -12.36
N CYS A 254 -14.41 4.78 -13.27
CA CYS A 254 -13.41 3.88 -13.84
C CYS A 254 -12.31 4.64 -14.61
N LEU A 255 -12.69 5.65 -15.41
CA LEU A 255 -11.75 6.51 -16.12
C LEU A 255 -10.87 7.32 -15.17
N LEU A 256 -11.43 7.85 -14.07
CA LEU A 256 -10.65 8.57 -13.05
C LEU A 256 -9.63 7.66 -12.36
N LEU A 257 -10.01 6.43 -12.03
CA LEU A 257 -9.08 5.43 -11.47
C LEU A 257 -7.97 5.09 -12.46
N LEU A 258 -8.30 4.92 -13.74
CA LEU A 258 -7.31 4.65 -14.78
C LEU A 258 -6.35 5.83 -14.95
N ALA A 259 -6.86 7.07 -14.98
CA ALA A 259 -6.05 8.28 -15.04
C ALA A 259 -5.09 8.36 -13.84
N TYR A 260 -5.58 8.09 -12.62
CA TYR A 260 -4.74 8.01 -11.43
C TYR A 260 -3.63 6.97 -11.57
N ALA A 261 -3.95 5.77 -12.05
CA ALA A 261 -2.95 4.72 -12.25
C ALA A 261 -1.87 5.12 -13.26
N VAL A 262 -2.26 5.77 -14.36
CA VAL A 262 -1.32 6.27 -15.38
C VAL A 262 -0.40 7.34 -14.80
N ILE A 263 -0.93 8.27 -14.00
CA ILE A 263 -0.13 9.31 -13.33
C ILE A 263 0.89 8.65 -12.38
N MET A 264 0.46 7.70 -11.54
CA MET A 264 1.37 7.02 -10.61
C MET A 264 2.45 6.22 -11.33
N ALA A 265 2.09 5.53 -12.42
CA ALA A 265 3.04 4.76 -13.23
C ALA A 265 4.07 5.69 -13.91
N THR A 266 3.61 6.78 -14.52
CA THR A 266 4.50 7.73 -15.20
C THR A 266 5.45 8.41 -14.21
N VAL A 267 4.96 8.88 -13.06
CA VAL A 267 5.81 9.45 -12.01
C VAL A 267 6.80 8.41 -11.48
N GLY A 268 6.36 7.17 -11.22
CA GLY A 268 7.24 6.09 -10.80
C GLY A 268 8.38 5.80 -11.80
N ILE A 269 8.08 5.80 -13.10
CA ILE A 269 9.08 5.63 -14.16
C ILE A 269 10.07 6.80 -14.17
N THR A 270 9.60 8.05 -14.03
CA THR A 270 10.50 9.21 -13.97
C THR A 270 11.46 9.14 -12.78
N PHE A 271 10.99 8.73 -11.60
CA PHE A 271 11.85 8.52 -10.44
C PHE A 271 12.87 7.41 -10.67
N TYR A 272 12.46 6.31 -11.30
CA TYR A 272 13.40 5.24 -11.66
C TYR A 272 14.51 5.75 -12.59
N LEU A 273 14.16 6.52 -13.63
CA LEU A 273 15.13 7.12 -14.55
C LEU A 273 16.09 8.09 -13.83
N ILE A 274 15.56 8.94 -12.94
CA ILE A 274 16.39 9.84 -12.11
C ILE A 274 17.37 9.03 -11.26
N THR A 275 16.89 7.99 -10.58
CA THR A 275 17.72 7.09 -9.77
C THR A 275 18.84 6.46 -10.59
N GLN A 276 18.52 6.00 -11.80
CA GLN A 276 19.49 5.41 -12.72
C GLN A 276 20.57 6.42 -13.15
N THR A 277 20.17 7.65 -13.51
CA THR A 277 21.14 8.70 -13.90
C THR A 277 22.05 9.12 -12.75
N LEU A 278 21.53 9.16 -11.50
CA LEU A 278 22.31 9.46 -10.31
C LEU A 278 23.37 8.39 -10.04
N ILE A 279 23.01 7.11 -10.19
CA ILE A 279 23.96 6.01 -10.03
C ILE A 279 25.01 6.04 -11.14
N ASP A 280 24.62 6.27 -12.40
CA ASP A 280 25.54 6.30 -13.54
C ASP A 280 26.50 7.51 -13.48
N ARG A 281 26.07 8.69 -12.98
CA ARG A 281 26.88 9.92 -12.98
C ARG A 281 27.61 10.25 -11.66
N LYS A 282 27.10 9.82 -10.51
CA LYS A 282 27.60 10.27 -9.19
C LYS A 282 28.11 9.17 -8.26
N LEU A 283 27.93 7.88 -8.59
CA LEU A 283 28.70 6.82 -7.94
C LEU A 283 30.07 6.68 -8.62
N ASN A 284 30.99 7.59 -8.30
CA ASN A 284 32.41 7.27 -8.37
C ASN A 284 32.73 6.40 -7.15
N LEU A 285 32.63 5.07 -7.33
CA LEU A 285 33.40 4.11 -6.56
C LEU A 285 34.76 3.98 -7.24
N ALA A 286 35.53 5.06 -7.17
CA ALA A 286 36.94 5.13 -7.51
C ALA A 286 37.61 5.96 -6.40
#